data_AF-A0A351FLK1-F1
#
_entry.id   AF-A0A351FLK1-F1
#
_cell.length_a   1.000
_cell.length_b   1.000
_cell.length_c   1.000
_cell.angle_alpha   90.00
_cell.angle_beta   90.00
_cell.angle_gamma   90.00
#
_symmetry.space_group_name_H-M   'P 1'
#
loop_
_entity.id
_entity.type
_entity.pdbx_description
1 polymer ?
#
loop_
_entity_poly.entity_id
_entity_poly.type
_entity_poly.pdbx_seq_one_letter_code
_entity_poly.pdbx_strand_id
1 'polypeptide(L)'
;MADKNNADRFVGRRQVIQGAATAGLMTATGVHSLVAGANLQAATRDSIQQENAKRGTRDWLLTKTQTVPGKINRILDNGRCQAIEGYCSANSVRAGEKLKIMVSANPASDFKLEIFRTGYYGGLGARRMKTWESLQAGTQPEPPVGENYVRECQWEPTVELEIPEHWPSGVYLGKMTAKRSGIQSYVIFIVRDDRPCDFLFQCSDLTWSAYNRWPMDYSIYTEHQDWKSIGVPSGTVSFERPYGLFTHPVNRLKKSGGSGEYLPWEFPLAFWMEKHGYDVSYISNVDTHADPQGLLRAKGFLSVGHDEYWSLDMYDHVLKARDAGVSLAFFGGNSVLCVVPLMATANGIPHRNIRREGWFLPFPENLPEAAKQRLLKKSLNDQKFEANMGPDGALLMGGRLDREGSGRGIGAGDWTCAMPEHWLFAGTGMKKGDSVKGLLGWEWHGAPRMDLPGMNVVAEGDALINGRKVGRYTATVYDGPQGNIVFNAATIWWANGIASPPGHMNPRRHGVAQQGPDERVQQITRNLFQRMIS
;
A
#
# COMPACT_ATOMS: atom_id res chain seq x y z
N MET A 1 42.17 41.68 30.59
CA MET A 1 42.37 42.91 31.39
C MET A 1 43.34 43.77 30.60
N ALA A 2 43.11 45.01 30.21
CA ALA A 2 42.01 45.99 30.23
C ALA A 2 42.72 47.27 29.71
N ASP A 3 42.15 48.25 29.03
CA ASP A 3 40.89 48.42 28.32
C ASP A 3 41.14 49.67 27.47
N LYS A 4 40.60 49.69 26.26
CA LYS A 4 40.46 50.91 25.47
C LYS A 4 38.97 51.03 25.18
N ASN A 5 38.34 52.14 25.54
CA ASN A 5 37.92 53.07 24.50
C ASN A 5 37.31 54.37 25.03
N ASN A 6 37.60 55.36 24.21
CA ASN A 6 37.47 56.78 24.39
C ASN A 6 36.08 57.27 23.94
N ALA A 7 35.69 58.42 24.46
CA ALA A 7 34.49 59.18 24.15
C ALA A 7 34.44 59.67 22.70
N ASP A 8 33.25 59.97 22.16
CA ASP A 8 32.86 61.37 21.97
C ASP A 8 31.42 61.59 21.51
N ARG A 9 30.83 62.66 22.05
CA ARG A 9 29.55 63.28 21.71
C ARG A 9 29.78 64.31 20.58
N PHE A 10 28.82 64.47 19.66
CA PHE A 10 28.43 65.81 19.19
C PHE A 10 26.95 65.85 18.77
N VAL A 11 26.26 66.88 19.27
CA VAL A 11 24.85 67.22 19.06
C VAL A 11 24.77 68.41 18.10
N GLY A 12 23.78 68.42 17.19
CA GLY A 12 23.54 69.55 16.28
C GLY A 12 22.13 69.59 15.65
N ARG A 13 21.14 70.03 16.43
CA ARG A 13 19.82 70.65 16.11
C ARG A 13 19.39 70.82 14.62
N ARG A 14 18.18 70.34 14.28
CA ARG A 14 16.96 71.16 14.07
C ARG A 14 15.70 70.32 13.75
N GLN A 15 14.59 70.70 14.43
CA GLN A 15 13.17 70.62 14.01
C GLN A 15 12.51 69.24 13.85
N VAL A 16 11.21 68.99 14.13
CA VAL A 16 10.10 69.56 14.94
C VAL A 16 8.87 68.67 14.62
N ILE A 17 7.92 68.56 15.57
CA ILE A 17 6.49 68.16 15.42
C ILE A 17 6.08 66.66 15.37
N GLN A 18 5.35 66.30 16.45
CA GLN A 18 4.07 65.57 16.58
C GLN A 18 3.86 64.20 15.92
N GLY A 19 3.35 63.27 16.73
CA GLY A 19 2.70 62.05 16.26
C GLY A 19 2.04 61.26 17.40
N ALA A 20 0.95 61.78 17.96
CA ALA A 20 0.01 61.00 18.76
C ALA A 20 -1.17 60.60 17.86
N ALA A 21 -1.18 59.34 17.40
CA ALA A 21 -2.36 58.55 17.01
C ALA A 21 -1.90 57.32 16.21
N THR A 22 -1.92 56.12 16.81
CA THR A 22 -2.19 54.83 16.13
C THR A 22 -2.17 53.70 17.16
N ALA A 23 -3.21 53.65 18.01
CA ALA A 23 -3.62 52.40 18.65
C ALA A 23 -4.89 51.93 17.94
N GLY A 24 -4.73 51.12 16.90
CA GLY A 24 -5.88 50.61 16.14
C GLY A 24 -5.56 50.19 14.73
N LEU A 25 -4.58 49.29 14.53
CA LEU A 25 -4.35 48.65 13.22
C LEU A 25 -3.53 47.34 13.30
N MET A 26 -3.41 46.69 14.47
CA MET A 26 -2.69 45.41 14.60
C MET A 26 -3.59 44.19 14.85
N THR A 27 -4.91 44.34 14.86
CA THR A 27 -5.84 43.20 15.03
C THR A 27 -6.43 42.68 13.72
N ALA A 28 -6.44 43.46 12.63
CA ALA A 28 -7.06 43.03 11.37
C ALA A 28 -6.19 42.05 10.55
N THR A 29 -4.86 42.23 10.56
CA THR A 29 -3.92 41.40 9.78
C THR A 29 -3.73 40.01 10.38
N GLY A 30 -3.68 39.89 11.71
CA GLY A 30 -3.60 38.59 12.39
C GLY A 30 -4.86 37.74 12.18
N VAL A 31 -6.04 38.35 12.23
CA VAL A 31 -7.32 37.66 11.99
C VAL A 31 -7.47 37.27 10.52
N HIS A 32 -7.06 38.10 9.56
CA HIS A 32 -7.08 37.71 8.14
C HIS A 32 -6.11 36.57 7.80
N SER A 33 -4.91 36.54 8.37
CA SER A 33 -3.97 35.44 8.16
C SER A 33 -4.44 34.13 8.83
N LEU A 34 -5.07 34.21 10.00
CA LEU A 34 -5.67 33.04 10.67
C LEU A 34 -6.90 32.52 9.94
N VAL A 35 -7.76 33.41 9.43
CA VAL A 35 -8.95 33.04 8.65
C VAL A 35 -8.54 32.51 7.26
N ALA A 36 -7.51 33.08 6.63
CA ALA A 36 -6.96 32.56 5.38
C ALA A 36 -6.30 31.18 5.57
N GLY A 37 -5.53 31.00 6.67
CA GLY A 37 -4.93 29.71 7.04
C GLY A 37 -5.98 28.64 7.37
N ALA A 38 -7.03 29.00 8.12
CA ALA A 38 -8.15 28.11 8.41
C ALA A 38 -8.96 27.75 7.16
N ASN A 39 -9.18 28.71 6.24
CA ASN A 39 -9.87 28.46 4.97
C ASN A 39 -9.05 27.59 4.01
N LEU A 40 -7.72 27.74 3.97
CA LEU A 40 -6.82 26.85 3.21
C LEU A 40 -6.83 25.44 3.80
N GLN A 41 -6.80 25.30 5.13
CA GLN A 41 -6.82 24.01 5.82
C GLN A 41 -8.19 23.30 5.72
N ALA A 42 -9.29 24.06 5.68
CA ALA A 42 -10.63 23.53 5.38
C ALA A 42 -10.77 23.13 3.91
N ALA A 43 -10.26 23.95 2.97
CA ALA A 43 -10.27 23.65 1.54
C ALA A 43 -9.44 22.39 1.19
N THR A 44 -8.35 22.12 1.91
CA THR A 44 -7.57 20.87 1.74
C THR A 44 -8.29 19.65 2.30
N ARG A 45 -9.04 19.79 3.41
CA ARG A 45 -9.81 18.68 4.03
C ARG A 45 -10.98 18.23 3.16
N ASP A 46 -11.63 19.17 2.46
CA ASP A 46 -12.73 18.85 1.56
C ASP A 46 -12.28 18.44 0.16
N SER A 47 -10.97 18.36 -0.11
CA SER A 47 -10.43 18.07 -1.45
C SER A 47 -10.95 16.74 -2.02
N ILE A 48 -11.03 15.70 -1.20
CA ILE A 48 -11.57 14.38 -1.59
C ILE A 48 -13.08 14.46 -1.84
N GLN A 49 -13.83 15.21 -1.03
CA GLN A 49 -15.27 15.38 -1.23
C GLN A 49 -15.57 16.17 -2.52
N GLN A 50 -14.84 17.26 -2.76
CA GLN A 50 -14.93 18.07 -3.98
C GLN A 50 -14.55 17.25 -5.22
N GLU A 51 -13.50 16.42 -5.12
CA GLU A 51 -13.13 15.52 -6.21
C GLU A 51 -14.24 14.49 -6.48
N ASN A 52 -14.80 13.87 -5.44
CA ASN A 52 -15.85 12.87 -5.56
C ASN A 52 -17.21 13.43 -6.01
N ALA A 53 -17.43 14.74 -5.90
CA ALA A 53 -18.58 15.43 -6.49
C ALA A 53 -18.48 15.54 -8.02
N LYS A 54 -17.29 15.38 -8.61
CA LYS A 54 -17.12 15.35 -10.06
C LYS A 54 -17.71 14.07 -10.66
N ARG A 55 -18.10 14.15 -11.93
CA ARG A 55 -18.74 13.04 -12.64
C ARG A 55 -17.81 11.82 -12.75
N GLY A 56 -18.22 10.71 -12.14
CA GLY A 56 -17.59 9.41 -12.32
C GLY A 56 -18.02 8.67 -13.59
N THR A 57 -17.45 7.49 -13.82
CA THR A 57 -17.82 6.55 -14.87
C THR A 57 -17.49 5.11 -14.47
N ARG A 58 -18.11 4.12 -15.14
CA ARG A 58 -17.75 2.69 -15.06
C ARG A 58 -16.85 2.24 -16.22
N ASP A 59 -16.51 3.14 -17.14
CA ASP A 59 -15.71 2.82 -18.33
C ASP A 59 -14.29 2.35 -18.01
N TRP A 60 -13.83 2.61 -16.78
CA TRP A 60 -12.56 2.09 -16.28
C TRP A 60 -12.55 0.57 -16.25
N LEU A 61 -13.68 -0.11 -16.01
CA LEU A 61 -13.75 -1.57 -15.92
C LEU A 61 -13.32 -2.24 -17.24
N LEU A 62 -12.47 -3.27 -17.15
CA LEU A 62 -12.18 -4.12 -18.30
C LEU A 62 -13.41 -4.95 -18.65
N THR A 63 -13.81 -4.92 -19.91
CA THR A 63 -14.95 -5.69 -20.44
C THR A 63 -14.48 -6.90 -21.22
N LYS A 64 -13.38 -6.75 -21.98
CA LYS A 64 -12.80 -7.79 -22.84
C LYS A 64 -11.32 -7.99 -22.51
N THR A 65 -11.02 -9.08 -21.80
CA THR A 65 -9.66 -9.44 -21.39
C THR A 65 -9.24 -10.76 -22.02
N GLN A 66 -7.95 -10.97 -22.21
CA GLN A 66 -7.40 -12.23 -22.68
C GLN A 66 -6.06 -12.46 -21.99
N THR A 67 -5.84 -13.66 -21.45
CA THR A 67 -4.52 -14.08 -21.04
C THR A 67 -3.98 -15.13 -22.00
N VAL A 68 -2.65 -15.28 -22.04
CA VAL A 68 -2.01 -16.38 -22.75
C VAL A 68 -2.64 -17.70 -22.25
N PRO A 69 -3.04 -18.63 -23.13
CA PRO A 69 -3.62 -19.89 -22.69
C PRO A 69 -2.64 -20.77 -21.92
N GLY A 70 -3.18 -21.67 -21.10
CA GLY A 70 -2.41 -22.68 -20.39
C GLY A 70 -1.95 -22.24 -19.00
N LYS A 71 -1.20 -23.14 -18.36
CA LYS A 71 -0.68 -22.93 -17.02
C LYS A 71 0.81 -22.60 -17.05
N ILE A 72 1.21 -21.70 -16.17
CA ILE A 72 2.63 -21.37 -15.96
C ILE A 72 3.31 -22.34 -14.98
N ASN A 73 2.52 -23.01 -14.12
CA ASN A 73 2.99 -24.12 -13.29
C ASN A 73 1.83 -25.09 -12.98
N ARG A 74 2.02 -26.03 -12.06
CA ARG A 74 1.02 -27.06 -11.73
C ARG A 74 -0.36 -26.48 -11.34
N ILE A 75 -0.40 -25.32 -10.69
CA ILE A 75 -1.63 -24.79 -10.07
C ILE A 75 -2.09 -23.44 -10.62
N LEU A 76 -1.24 -22.69 -11.31
CA LEU A 76 -1.55 -21.33 -11.78
C LEU A 76 -1.69 -21.25 -13.29
N ASP A 77 -2.78 -20.63 -13.73
CA ASP A 77 -2.96 -20.20 -15.10
C ASP A 77 -1.97 -19.08 -15.44
N ASN A 78 -1.68 -18.93 -16.73
CA ASN A 78 -0.92 -17.80 -17.21
C ASN A 78 -1.74 -16.50 -17.06
N GLY A 79 -1.13 -15.50 -16.42
CA GLY A 79 -1.74 -14.20 -16.17
C GLY A 79 -1.39 -13.13 -17.21
N ARG A 80 -0.51 -13.42 -18.18
CA ARG A 80 0.01 -12.42 -19.11
C ARG A 80 -0.99 -12.06 -20.20
N CYS A 81 -1.10 -10.76 -20.53
CA CYS A 81 -1.97 -10.24 -21.59
C CYS A 81 -1.14 -9.78 -22.80
N GLN A 82 -0.59 -10.71 -23.58
CA GLN A 82 0.34 -10.37 -24.67
C GLN A 82 -0.30 -9.52 -25.80
N ALA A 83 -1.63 -9.57 -25.93
CA ALA A 83 -2.37 -8.76 -26.90
C ALA A 83 -2.22 -7.25 -26.65
N ILE A 84 -2.11 -6.85 -25.38
CA ILE A 84 -1.71 -5.49 -24.97
C ILE A 84 -1.29 -5.49 -23.50
N GLU A 85 -0.10 -5.01 -23.22
CA GLU A 85 0.48 -4.94 -21.86
C GLU A 85 1.46 -3.78 -21.76
N GLY A 86 1.71 -3.30 -20.53
CA GLY A 86 2.55 -2.14 -20.32
C GLY A 86 2.92 -1.93 -18.87
N TYR A 87 3.84 -1.01 -18.65
CA TYR A 87 4.29 -0.57 -17.33
C TYR A 87 4.66 0.90 -17.35
N CYS A 88 4.89 1.46 -16.16
CA CYS A 88 5.21 2.87 -15.98
C CYS A 88 6.65 3.04 -15.50
N SER A 89 7.30 4.14 -15.87
CA SER A 89 8.68 4.45 -15.48
C SER A 89 8.89 4.75 -13.98
N ALA A 90 7.80 4.91 -13.23
CA ALA A 90 7.81 5.13 -11.79
C ALA A 90 6.58 4.47 -11.14
N ASN A 91 6.70 4.12 -9.87
CA ASN A 91 5.61 3.59 -9.04
C ASN A 91 4.64 4.71 -8.63
N SER A 92 5.23 5.83 -8.20
CA SER A 92 4.54 7.05 -7.82
C SER A 92 5.18 8.26 -8.52
N VAL A 93 4.37 9.31 -8.71
CA VAL A 93 4.78 10.61 -9.25
C VAL A 93 4.01 11.72 -8.56
N ARG A 94 4.58 12.91 -8.54
CA ARG A 94 3.93 14.15 -8.09
C ARG A 94 3.19 14.83 -9.24
N ALA A 95 2.31 15.75 -8.87
CA ALA A 95 1.83 16.72 -9.85
C ALA A 95 3.01 17.56 -10.37
N GLY A 96 2.99 17.90 -11.66
CA GLY A 96 4.09 18.54 -12.39
C GLY A 96 5.18 17.57 -12.90
N GLU A 97 5.29 16.36 -12.33
CA GLU A 97 6.26 15.37 -12.79
C GLU A 97 5.81 14.66 -14.07
N LYS A 98 6.77 14.00 -14.73
CA LYS A 98 6.56 13.28 -15.98
C LYS A 98 6.60 11.77 -15.74
N LEU A 99 5.60 11.09 -16.27
CA LEU A 99 5.50 9.63 -16.27
C LEU A 99 5.59 9.11 -17.70
N LYS A 100 6.53 8.21 -17.96
CA LYS A 100 6.59 7.47 -19.22
C LYS A 100 5.81 6.17 -19.09
N ILE A 101 5.02 5.86 -20.11
CA ILE A 101 4.24 4.62 -20.20
C ILE A 101 4.78 3.82 -21.38
N MET A 102 5.29 2.64 -21.09
CA MET A 102 5.81 1.70 -22.07
C MET A 102 4.73 0.68 -22.38
N VAL A 103 4.38 0.54 -23.66
CA VAL A 103 3.32 -0.37 -24.11
C VAL A 103 3.87 -1.31 -25.18
N SER A 104 3.49 -2.57 -25.07
CA SER A 104 3.63 -3.55 -26.14
C SER A 104 2.28 -4.14 -26.54
N ALA A 105 2.07 -4.33 -27.83
CA ALA A 105 0.95 -5.09 -28.37
C ALA A 105 1.48 -6.16 -29.32
N ASN A 106 1.08 -7.42 -29.13
CA ASN A 106 1.40 -8.51 -30.03
C ASN A 106 0.12 -9.25 -30.48
N PRO A 107 -0.24 -9.20 -31.77
CA PRO A 107 0.43 -8.45 -32.84
C PRO A 107 0.31 -6.94 -32.65
N ALA A 108 1.25 -6.19 -33.23
CA ALA A 108 1.25 -4.73 -33.21
C ALA A 108 -0.13 -4.16 -33.58
N SER A 109 -0.53 -3.10 -32.87
CA SER A 109 -1.86 -2.50 -32.98
C SER A 109 -1.84 -1.08 -32.46
N ASP A 110 -2.61 -0.20 -33.10
CA ASP A 110 -3.13 0.99 -32.43
C ASP A 110 -3.87 0.59 -31.16
N PHE A 111 -3.86 1.46 -30.16
CA PHE A 111 -4.67 1.29 -28.97
C PHE A 111 -5.22 2.62 -28.47
N LYS A 112 -6.35 2.55 -27.77
CA LYS A 112 -6.89 3.65 -26.98
C LYS A 112 -6.31 3.57 -25.57
N LEU A 113 -5.86 4.70 -25.03
CA LEU A 113 -5.42 4.83 -23.64
C LEU A 113 -6.35 5.77 -22.90
N GLU A 114 -6.98 5.30 -21.82
CA GLU A 114 -7.80 6.11 -20.94
C GLU A 114 -7.26 6.06 -19.52
N ILE A 115 -6.89 7.21 -18.97
CA ILE A 115 -6.42 7.33 -17.59
C ILE A 115 -7.62 7.61 -16.69
N PHE A 116 -7.74 6.82 -15.64
CA PHE A 116 -8.78 6.96 -14.63
C PHE A 116 -8.16 7.11 -13.25
N ARG A 117 -8.62 8.09 -12.46
CA ARG A 117 -8.38 8.11 -11.02
C ARG A 117 -9.45 7.27 -10.34
N THR A 118 -9.05 6.27 -9.58
CA THR A 118 -9.97 5.44 -8.79
C THR A 118 -10.48 6.22 -7.57
N GLY A 119 -11.67 5.90 -7.09
CA GLY A 119 -12.33 6.62 -5.98
C GLY A 119 -13.82 6.33 -5.91
N TYR A 120 -14.58 7.08 -5.12
CA TYR A 120 -16.01 6.82 -4.95
C TYR A 120 -16.85 7.27 -6.17
N TYR A 121 -16.76 8.56 -6.53
CA TYR A 121 -17.43 9.22 -7.64
C TYR A 121 -18.90 8.81 -7.83
N GLY A 122 -19.71 9.01 -6.78
CA GLY A 122 -21.13 8.63 -6.78
C GLY A 122 -21.38 7.11 -6.90
N GLY A 123 -20.40 6.31 -6.50
CA GLY A 123 -20.45 4.84 -6.58
C GLY A 123 -20.04 4.25 -7.94
N LEU A 124 -19.46 5.06 -8.83
CA LEU A 124 -19.02 4.61 -10.16
C LEU A 124 -17.59 4.07 -10.17
N GLY A 125 -16.79 4.35 -9.13
CA GLY A 125 -15.50 3.71 -8.90
C GLY A 125 -14.29 4.44 -9.50
N ALA A 126 -14.50 5.33 -10.48
CA ALA A 126 -13.43 6.15 -11.01
C ALA A 126 -13.95 7.39 -11.75
N ARG A 127 -13.07 8.36 -11.95
CA ARG A 127 -13.23 9.46 -12.90
C ARG A 127 -12.21 9.35 -14.02
N ARG A 128 -12.65 9.62 -15.24
CA ARG A 128 -11.75 9.72 -16.40
C ARG A 128 -10.97 11.04 -16.34
N MET A 129 -9.66 10.94 -16.40
CA MET A 129 -8.72 12.04 -16.23
C MET A 129 -8.16 12.51 -17.58
N LYS A 130 -7.86 11.57 -18.47
CA LYS A 130 -7.27 11.84 -19.79
C LYS A 130 -7.56 10.71 -20.76
N THR A 131 -7.59 11.02 -22.05
CA THR A 131 -7.78 10.05 -23.12
C THR A 131 -6.86 10.34 -24.28
N TRP A 132 -6.26 9.29 -24.83
CA TRP A 132 -5.69 9.26 -26.17
C TRP A 132 -6.49 8.28 -27.01
N GLU A 133 -7.12 8.78 -28.07
CA GLU A 133 -8.01 7.98 -28.92
C GLU A 133 -7.26 6.95 -29.78
N SER A 134 -6.01 7.23 -30.15
CA SER A 134 -5.12 6.30 -30.85
C SER A 134 -3.67 6.60 -30.48
N LEU A 135 -2.96 5.58 -30.01
CA LEU A 135 -1.50 5.54 -29.91
C LEU A 135 -1.02 4.28 -30.62
N GLN A 136 0.18 4.33 -31.20
CA GLN A 136 0.78 3.19 -31.87
C GLN A 136 1.58 2.35 -30.87
N ALA A 137 1.27 1.06 -30.73
CA ALA A 137 2.11 0.12 -29.98
C ALA A 137 2.60 -1.00 -30.90
N GLY A 138 3.92 -1.10 -31.02
CA GLY A 138 4.58 -2.26 -31.63
C GLY A 138 4.71 -3.43 -30.67
N THR A 139 5.18 -4.56 -31.20
CA THR A 139 5.70 -5.64 -30.35
C THR A 139 7.06 -5.21 -29.83
N GLN A 140 7.21 -5.14 -28.51
CA GLN A 140 8.48 -4.86 -27.84
C GLN A 140 9.04 -6.17 -27.27
N PRO A 141 10.37 -6.34 -27.25
CA PRO A 141 10.97 -7.63 -26.94
C PRO A 141 10.74 -8.05 -25.49
N GLU A 142 10.54 -9.34 -25.25
CA GLU A 142 10.69 -9.85 -23.90
C GLU A 142 12.15 -9.69 -23.45
N PRO A 143 12.41 -9.26 -22.21
CA PRO A 143 13.78 -9.08 -21.76
C PRO A 143 14.52 -10.41 -21.70
N PRO A 144 15.85 -10.44 -21.75
CA PRO A 144 16.61 -11.64 -21.40
C PRO A 144 16.45 -11.98 -19.90
N VAL A 145 16.86 -13.18 -19.49
CA VAL A 145 16.98 -13.51 -18.06
C VAL A 145 18.30 -12.93 -17.58
N GLY A 146 18.25 -11.94 -16.70
CA GLY A 146 19.42 -11.32 -16.11
C GLY A 146 19.97 -12.08 -14.91
N GLU A 147 20.94 -11.48 -14.23
CA GLU A 147 21.48 -12.00 -12.96
C GLU A 147 20.37 -12.17 -11.92
N ASN A 148 20.45 -13.23 -11.10
CA ASN A 148 19.42 -13.57 -10.11
C ASN A 148 18.00 -13.69 -10.72
N TYR A 149 17.92 -14.12 -11.98
CA TYR A 149 16.69 -14.36 -12.73
C TYR A 149 15.84 -13.12 -13.03
N VAL A 150 16.39 -11.91 -12.88
CA VAL A 150 15.66 -10.66 -13.11
C VAL A 150 15.17 -10.55 -14.56
N ARG A 151 14.00 -9.94 -14.74
CA ARG A 151 13.37 -9.67 -16.04
C ARG A 151 13.08 -8.18 -16.15
N GLU A 152 13.97 -7.44 -16.80
CA GLU A 152 13.88 -5.98 -16.94
C GLU A 152 13.67 -5.59 -18.40
N CYS A 153 12.49 -5.08 -18.72
CA CYS A 153 12.21 -4.57 -20.05
C CYS A 153 13.07 -3.33 -20.33
N GLN A 154 13.55 -3.24 -21.56
CA GLN A 154 14.18 -2.03 -22.12
C GLN A 154 13.24 -1.46 -23.18
N TRP A 155 11.97 -1.33 -22.83
CA TRP A 155 10.94 -0.89 -23.77
C TRP A 155 11.01 0.61 -23.98
N GLU A 156 10.89 1.02 -25.24
CA GLU A 156 10.79 2.43 -25.59
C GLU A 156 9.45 2.98 -25.09
N PRO A 157 9.44 4.20 -24.52
CA PRO A 157 8.21 4.88 -24.11
C PRO A 157 7.25 5.05 -25.29
N THR A 158 6.00 4.63 -25.10
CA THR A 158 4.95 4.85 -26.11
C THR A 158 4.31 6.22 -25.96
N VAL A 159 4.22 6.74 -24.73
CA VAL A 159 3.71 8.07 -24.42
C VAL A 159 4.35 8.61 -23.14
N GLU A 160 4.55 9.92 -23.08
CA GLU A 160 4.92 10.65 -21.87
C GLU A 160 3.71 11.47 -21.40
N LEU A 161 3.40 11.37 -20.11
CA LEU A 161 2.34 12.07 -19.43
C LEU A 161 2.96 13.01 -18.38
N GLU A 162 2.87 14.30 -18.62
CA GLU A 162 3.03 15.30 -17.55
C GLU A 162 1.77 15.28 -16.67
N ILE A 163 1.95 15.03 -15.38
CA ILE A 163 0.87 14.96 -14.40
C ILE A 163 0.38 16.38 -14.12
N PRO A 164 -0.86 16.74 -14.51
CA PRO A 164 -1.35 18.11 -14.28
C PRO A 164 -1.42 18.46 -12.79
N GLU A 165 -1.10 19.71 -12.44
CA GLU A 165 -1.10 20.25 -11.07
C GLU A 165 -2.40 19.99 -10.28
N HIS A 166 -3.53 19.91 -10.97
CA HIS A 166 -4.84 19.72 -10.36
C HIS A 166 -5.24 18.23 -10.21
N TRP A 167 -4.37 17.28 -10.56
CA TRP A 167 -4.62 15.86 -10.34
C TRP A 167 -4.44 15.54 -8.86
N PRO A 168 -5.51 15.12 -8.16
CA PRO A 168 -5.41 14.85 -6.74
C PRO A 168 -4.65 13.54 -6.50
N SER A 169 -4.11 13.39 -5.29
CA SER A 169 -3.52 12.12 -4.90
C SER A 169 -4.53 10.97 -5.03
N GLY A 170 -4.05 9.80 -5.46
CA GLY A 170 -4.88 8.66 -5.79
C GLY A 170 -4.11 7.55 -6.48
N VAL A 171 -4.77 6.41 -6.63
CA VAL A 171 -4.33 5.33 -7.51
C VAL A 171 -4.98 5.49 -8.88
N TYR A 172 -4.16 5.45 -9.92
CA TYR A 172 -4.55 5.70 -11.29
C TYR A 172 -4.39 4.43 -12.14
N LEU A 173 -5.42 4.15 -12.94
CA LEU A 173 -5.42 3.06 -13.91
C LEU A 173 -5.42 3.64 -15.32
N GLY A 174 -4.42 3.28 -16.12
CA GLY A 174 -4.41 3.48 -17.55
C GLY A 174 -5.01 2.28 -18.25
N LYS A 175 -6.30 2.34 -18.62
CA LYS A 175 -6.95 1.29 -19.41
C LYS A 175 -6.46 1.39 -20.85
N MET A 176 -5.77 0.36 -21.30
CA MET A 176 -5.34 0.19 -22.67
C MET A 176 -6.35 -0.70 -23.40
N THR A 177 -6.78 -0.31 -24.59
CA THR A 177 -7.67 -1.12 -25.45
C THR A 177 -7.05 -1.24 -26.83
N ALA A 178 -6.53 -2.41 -27.17
CA ALA A 178 -5.99 -2.69 -28.50
C ALA A 178 -7.10 -2.59 -29.55
N LYS A 179 -6.98 -1.70 -30.53
CA LYS A 179 -8.03 -1.45 -31.54
C LYS A 179 -8.29 -2.67 -32.41
N ARG A 180 -7.25 -3.44 -32.75
CA ARG A 180 -7.37 -4.61 -33.62
C ARG A 180 -8.24 -5.71 -33.02
N SER A 181 -8.07 -6.00 -31.74
CA SER A 181 -8.70 -7.14 -31.07
C SER A 181 -9.80 -6.73 -30.08
N GLY A 182 -9.80 -5.48 -29.66
CA GLY A 182 -10.61 -4.97 -28.54
C GLY A 182 -10.16 -5.49 -27.17
N ILE A 183 -9.04 -6.22 -27.08
CA ILE A 183 -8.52 -6.73 -25.79
C ILE A 183 -8.02 -5.56 -24.95
N GLN A 184 -8.21 -5.69 -23.64
CA GLN A 184 -7.91 -4.66 -22.67
C GLN A 184 -7.05 -5.19 -21.52
N SER A 185 -6.20 -4.31 -21.01
CA SER A 185 -5.42 -4.47 -19.78
C SER A 185 -5.15 -3.10 -19.17
N TYR A 186 -4.59 -3.05 -17.97
CA TYR A 186 -4.19 -1.81 -17.32
C TYR A 186 -2.68 -1.60 -17.34
N VAL A 187 -2.28 -0.33 -17.24
CA VAL A 187 -1.11 0.08 -16.45
C VAL A 187 -1.61 0.74 -15.16
N ILE A 188 -0.79 0.73 -14.11
CA ILE A 188 -1.13 1.32 -12.80
C ILE A 188 0.03 2.21 -12.33
N PHE A 189 -0.31 3.34 -11.72
CA PHE A 189 0.63 4.23 -11.05
C PHE A 189 -0.08 5.03 -9.96
N ILE A 190 0.70 5.63 -9.07
CA ILE A 190 0.19 6.44 -7.96
C ILE A 190 0.52 7.90 -8.24
N VAL A 191 -0.46 8.78 -8.05
CA VAL A 191 -0.17 10.22 -7.93
C VAL A 191 -0.15 10.54 -6.44
N ARG A 192 0.96 11.07 -5.96
CA ARG A 192 1.14 11.48 -4.56
C ARG A 192 1.20 13.00 -4.46
N ASP A 193 0.80 13.53 -3.31
CA ASP A 193 0.96 14.92 -2.93
C ASP A 193 1.70 15.05 -1.59
N ASP A 194 2.04 16.29 -1.21
CA ASP A 194 2.76 16.62 0.03
C ASP A 194 1.92 17.46 1.00
N ARG A 195 0.62 17.59 0.75
CA ARG A 195 -0.26 18.29 1.67
C ARG A 195 -0.32 17.53 3.00
N PRO A 196 -0.49 18.24 4.13
CA PRO A 196 -0.96 17.61 5.35
C PRO A 196 -2.28 16.88 5.07
N CYS A 197 -2.43 15.68 5.61
CA CYS A 197 -3.63 14.87 5.46
C CYS A 197 -3.95 14.17 6.78
N ASP A 198 -5.17 13.66 6.93
CA ASP A 198 -5.47 12.82 8.09
C ASP A 198 -4.85 11.43 7.92
N PHE A 199 -4.91 10.85 6.71
CA PHE A 199 -4.46 9.49 6.44
C PHE A 199 -3.51 9.36 5.24
N LEU A 200 -2.42 8.61 5.43
CA LEU A 200 -1.60 8.07 4.35
C LEU A 200 -1.97 6.62 4.08
N PHE A 201 -2.45 6.37 2.88
CA PHE A 201 -2.72 5.05 2.35
C PHE A 201 -1.49 4.56 1.57
N GLN A 202 -0.78 3.58 2.13
CA GLN A 202 0.29 2.90 1.41
C GLN A 202 -0.28 1.80 0.52
N CYS A 203 0.08 1.85 -0.76
CA CYS A 203 -0.15 0.76 -1.70
C CYS A 203 0.98 -0.27 -1.60
N SER A 204 0.66 -1.55 -1.64
CA SER A 204 1.60 -2.66 -1.38
C SER A 204 2.38 -3.10 -2.62
N ASP A 205 2.93 -2.15 -3.37
CA ASP A 205 3.50 -2.39 -4.69
C ASP A 205 4.77 -3.24 -4.72
N LEU A 206 5.54 -3.33 -3.62
CA LEU A 206 6.58 -4.34 -3.48
C LEU A 206 5.98 -5.75 -3.52
N THR A 207 4.88 -5.98 -2.81
CA THR A 207 4.16 -7.27 -2.82
C THR A 207 3.57 -7.55 -4.20
N TRP A 208 2.95 -6.55 -4.83
CA TRP A 208 2.43 -6.71 -6.19
C TRP A 208 3.54 -7.18 -7.14
N SER A 209 4.76 -6.63 -7.03
CA SER A 209 5.91 -7.01 -7.85
C SER A 209 6.48 -8.38 -7.49
N ALA A 210 6.54 -8.71 -6.20
CA ALA A 210 7.01 -10.00 -5.70
C ALA A 210 6.14 -11.17 -6.17
N TYR A 211 4.83 -10.97 -6.27
CA TYR A 211 3.88 -11.95 -6.79
C TYR A 211 3.66 -11.86 -8.31
N ASN A 212 4.17 -10.81 -8.97
CA ASN A 212 4.06 -10.66 -10.42
C ASN A 212 4.89 -11.73 -11.14
N ARG A 213 4.19 -12.64 -11.83
CA ARG A 213 4.76 -13.78 -12.55
C ARG A 213 5.09 -13.49 -14.01
N TRP A 214 4.92 -12.24 -14.45
CA TRP A 214 5.29 -11.82 -15.79
C TRP A 214 6.79 -12.06 -16.08
N PRO A 215 7.21 -12.48 -17.30
CA PRO A 215 6.35 -12.77 -18.45
C PRO A 215 5.78 -14.19 -18.44
N MET A 216 6.50 -15.15 -17.85
CA MET A 216 6.23 -16.59 -17.94
C MET A 216 6.77 -17.32 -16.69
N ASP A 217 6.27 -16.97 -15.51
CA ASP A 217 6.71 -17.45 -14.18
C ASP A 217 8.08 -16.92 -13.72
N TYR A 218 8.19 -15.60 -13.48
CA TYR A 218 9.39 -14.97 -12.91
C TYR A 218 9.05 -14.06 -11.73
N SER A 219 8.41 -14.63 -10.72
CA SER A 219 8.14 -14.01 -9.42
C SER A 219 9.19 -14.40 -8.39
N ILE A 220 9.18 -13.78 -7.21
CA ILE A 220 10.03 -14.21 -6.08
C ILE A 220 9.74 -15.67 -5.67
N TYR A 221 8.53 -16.18 -5.93
CA TYR A 221 8.11 -17.54 -5.63
C TYR A 221 8.34 -18.53 -6.78
N THR A 222 9.02 -18.11 -7.85
CA THR A 222 9.39 -19.02 -8.92
C THR A 222 10.48 -19.97 -8.43
N GLU A 223 10.28 -21.26 -8.66
CA GLU A 223 11.32 -22.25 -8.44
C GLU A 223 12.31 -22.19 -9.61
N HIS A 224 13.57 -21.96 -9.29
CA HIS A 224 14.65 -22.05 -10.27
C HIS A 224 15.49 -23.28 -9.98
N GLN A 225 16.36 -23.66 -10.92
CA GLN A 225 17.25 -24.79 -10.73
C GLN A 225 18.05 -24.62 -9.42
N ASP A 226 17.97 -25.62 -8.55
CA ASP A 226 18.59 -25.65 -7.22
C ASP A 226 18.10 -24.57 -6.21
N TRP A 227 17.06 -23.81 -6.55
CA TRP A 227 16.48 -22.76 -5.69
C TRP A 227 15.10 -23.13 -5.16
N LYS A 228 14.91 -22.95 -3.86
CA LYS A 228 13.60 -23.08 -3.22
C LYS A 228 12.80 -21.79 -3.43
N SER A 229 11.52 -21.92 -3.76
CA SER A 229 10.56 -20.79 -3.90
C SER A 229 10.46 -19.90 -2.65
N ILE A 230 10.65 -20.50 -1.46
CA ILE A 230 10.63 -19.78 -0.17
C ILE A 230 12.02 -19.48 0.41
N GLY A 231 13.10 -19.75 -0.34
CA GLY A 231 14.47 -19.52 0.10
C GLY A 231 14.94 -18.06 -0.03
N VAL A 232 16.08 -17.75 0.59
CA VAL A 232 16.77 -16.44 0.48
C VAL A 232 18.24 -16.61 0.07
N PRO A 233 18.83 -15.71 -0.74
CA PRO A 233 18.11 -14.69 -1.48
C PRO A 233 17.17 -15.35 -2.50
N SER A 234 16.01 -14.72 -2.75
CA SER A 234 15.14 -15.15 -3.85
C SER A 234 15.65 -14.65 -5.19
N GLY A 235 14.91 -14.97 -6.27
CA GLY A 235 15.05 -14.26 -7.54
C GLY A 235 14.79 -12.77 -7.35
N THR A 236 15.41 -11.95 -8.18
CA THR A 236 15.17 -10.50 -8.22
C THR A 236 13.98 -10.22 -9.14
N VAL A 237 13.07 -9.38 -8.69
CA VAL A 237 11.96 -8.85 -9.48
C VAL A 237 12.13 -7.35 -9.68
N SER A 238 11.67 -6.86 -10.83
CA SER A 238 11.78 -5.46 -11.22
C SER A 238 10.41 -4.82 -11.41
N PHE A 239 10.35 -3.50 -11.26
CA PHE A 239 9.23 -2.67 -11.71
C PHE A 239 9.31 -2.29 -13.20
N GLU A 240 10.43 -2.58 -13.87
CA GLU A 240 10.59 -2.40 -15.33
C GLU A 240 9.90 -3.52 -16.13
N ARG A 241 8.65 -3.84 -15.78
CA ARG A 241 7.88 -4.90 -16.45
C ARG A 241 6.37 -4.76 -16.20
N PRO A 242 5.52 -5.23 -17.14
CA PRO A 242 4.07 -5.23 -16.94
C PRO A 242 3.62 -6.07 -15.74
N TYR A 243 2.52 -5.66 -15.12
CA TYR A 243 1.79 -6.51 -14.19
C TYR A 243 0.89 -7.49 -14.95
N GLY A 244 1.11 -8.78 -14.76
CA GLY A 244 0.15 -9.80 -15.18
C GLY A 244 -1.14 -9.75 -14.35
N LEU A 245 -2.16 -10.50 -14.78
CA LEU A 245 -3.27 -10.86 -13.91
C LEU A 245 -2.74 -11.64 -12.70
N PHE A 246 -3.10 -11.22 -11.49
CA PHE A 246 -2.83 -12.00 -10.28
C PHE A 246 -3.66 -13.28 -10.28
N THR A 247 -3.08 -14.39 -10.75
CA THR A 247 -3.78 -15.67 -10.96
C THR A 247 -3.87 -16.54 -9.72
N HIS A 248 -3.38 -16.07 -8.56
CA HIS A 248 -3.44 -16.83 -7.32
C HIS A 248 -4.89 -17.26 -7.01
N PRO A 249 -5.16 -18.51 -6.56
CA PRO A 249 -6.54 -19.05 -6.54
C PRO A 249 -7.51 -18.33 -5.61
N VAL A 250 -7.01 -17.49 -4.70
CA VAL A 250 -7.84 -16.64 -3.84
C VAL A 250 -8.41 -15.43 -4.58
N ASN A 251 -7.72 -14.94 -5.61
CA ASN A 251 -8.20 -13.86 -6.45
C ASN A 251 -9.19 -14.41 -7.47
N ARG A 252 -10.46 -14.03 -7.29
CA ARG A 252 -11.52 -14.35 -8.24
C ARG A 252 -11.58 -13.36 -9.38
N LEU A 253 -11.05 -12.15 -9.22
CA LEU A 253 -11.15 -11.07 -10.19
C LEU A 253 -10.30 -11.37 -11.43
N LYS A 254 -10.93 -11.86 -12.50
CA LYS A 254 -10.26 -12.19 -13.77
C LYS A 254 -10.09 -11.00 -14.72
N LYS A 255 -10.72 -9.87 -14.39
CA LYS A 255 -10.74 -8.64 -15.20
C LYS A 255 -9.91 -7.51 -14.56
N SER A 256 -8.75 -7.87 -14.02
CA SER A 256 -7.84 -6.94 -13.33
C SER A 256 -6.37 -7.09 -13.78
N GLY A 257 -6.13 -7.64 -14.98
CA GLY A 257 -4.77 -7.71 -15.53
C GLY A 257 -4.16 -6.31 -15.64
N GLY A 258 -2.96 -6.13 -15.10
CA GLY A 258 -2.26 -4.83 -15.11
C GLY A 258 -2.48 -3.95 -13.87
N SER A 259 -3.38 -4.31 -12.95
CA SER A 259 -3.68 -3.47 -11.77
C SER A 259 -2.90 -3.85 -10.51
N GLY A 260 -1.88 -4.72 -10.61
CA GLY A 260 -1.27 -5.35 -9.44
C GLY A 260 -2.32 -6.04 -8.56
N GLU A 261 -2.17 -5.93 -7.24
CA GLU A 261 -3.16 -6.43 -6.27
C GLU A 261 -4.08 -5.32 -5.70
N TYR A 262 -4.01 -4.11 -6.26
CA TYR A 262 -4.82 -2.97 -5.81
C TYR A 262 -6.33 -3.24 -5.86
N LEU A 263 -6.86 -3.61 -7.04
CA LEU A 263 -8.30 -3.83 -7.23
C LEU A 263 -8.90 -4.93 -6.33
N PRO A 264 -8.25 -6.10 -6.13
CA PRO A 264 -8.81 -7.11 -5.25
C PRO A 264 -8.68 -6.77 -3.75
N TRP A 265 -7.57 -6.17 -3.29
CA TRP A 265 -7.28 -6.09 -1.84
C TRP A 265 -7.32 -4.70 -1.22
N GLU A 266 -7.07 -3.65 -2.00
CA GLU A 266 -6.86 -2.29 -1.45
C GLU A 266 -7.98 -1.32 -1.84
N PHE A 267 -8.47 -1.44 -3.08
CA PHE A 267 -9.50 -0.55 -3.61
C PHE A 267 -10.80 -0.52 -2.79
N PRO A 268 -11.29 -1.63 -2.19
CA PRO A 268 -12.46 -1.58 -1.31
C PRO A 268 -12.34 -0.57 -0.16
N LEU A 269 -11.18 -0.51 0.52
CA LEU A 269 -10.98 0.44 1.62
C LEU A 269 -10.84 1.88 1.07
N ALA A 270 -10.05 2.07 0.01
CA ALA A 270 -9.90 3.38 -0.64
C ALA A 270 -11.26 3.96 -1.10
N PHE A 271 -12.09 3.14 -1.74
CA PHE A 271 -13.43 3.52 -2.19
C PHE A 271 -14.33 3.93 -1.03
N TRP A 272 -14.28 3.20 0.09
CA TRP A 272 -15.08 3.52 1.29
C TRP A 272 -14.59 4.79 1.98
N MET A 273 -13.27 4.97 2.07
CA MET A 273 -12.68 6.18 2.64
C MET A 273 -13.14 7.42 1.86
N GLU A 274 -13.03 7.36 0.54
CA GLU A 274 -13.47 8.45 -0.32
C GLU A 274 -14.98 8.67 -0.30
N LYS A 275 -15.79 7.61 -0.22
CA LYS A 275 -17.25 7.71 -0.05
C LYS A 275 -17.62 8.53 1.18
N HIS A 276 -16.88 8.36 2.26
CA HIS A 276 -17.11 9.05 3.52
C HIS A 276 -16.33 10.37 3.64
N GLY A 277 -15.62 10.79 2.58
CA GLY A 277 -14.93 12.06 2.54
C GLY A 277 -13.75 12.16 3.50
N TYR A 278 -13.14 11.02 3.86
CA TYR A 278 -11.91 11.04 4.66
C TYR A 278 -10.79 11.73 3.89
N ASP A 279 -10.01 12.51 4.62
CA ASP A 279 -8.87 13.20 4.05
C ASP A 279 -7.67 12.25 3.89
N VAL A 280 -7.59 11.63 2.70
CA VAL A 280 -6.60 10.58 2.38
C VAL A 280 -5.66 10.99 1.25
N SER A 281 -4.37 10.71 1.43
CA SER A 281 -3.33 10.74 0.40
C SER A 281 -2.77 9.34 0.17
N TYR A 282 -2.32 9.06 -1.04
CA TYR A 282 -1.82 7.75 -1.46
C TYR A 282 -0.31 7.79 -1.76
N ILE A 283 0.40 6.76 -1.34
CA ILE A 283 1.84 6.59 -1.56
C ILE A 283 2.16 5.14 -1.95
N SER A 284 3.29 4.92 -2.61
CA SER A 284 3.88 3.59 -2.83
C SER A 284 4.69 3.13 -1.61
N ASN A 285 5.08 1.85 -1.55
CA ASN A 285 6.08 1.40 -0.58
C ASN A 285 7.44 2.10 -0.82
N VAL A 286 7.79 2.40 -2.08
CA VAL A 286 9.04 3.09 -2.44
C VAL A 286 9.09 4.50 -1.85
N ASP A 287 7.94 5.18 -1.76
CA ASP A 287 7.84 6.49 -1.09
C ASP A 287 8.12 6.38 0.41
N THR A 288 7.61 5.35 1.09
CA THR A 288 7.90 5.10 2.51
C THR A 288 9.38 4.80 2.74
N HIS A 289 10.04 4.12 1.78
CA HIS A 289 11.47 3.93 1.81
C HIS A 289 12.24 5.24 1.63
N ALA A 290 11.88 6.04 0.62
CA ALA A 290 12.68 7.17 0.16
C ALA A 290 12.37 8.51 0.85
N ASP A 291 11.18 8.68 1.44
CA ASP A 291 10.69 9.94 1.99
C ASP A 291 10.13 9.79 3.41
N PRO A 292 11.00 9.64 4.43
CA PRO A 292 10.58 9.53 5.82
C PRO A 292 9.85 10.78 6.34
N GLN A 293 10.21 11.97 5.85
CA GLN A 293 9.59 13.22 6.28
C GLN A 293 8.15 13.31 5.80
N GLY A 294 7.86 12.77 4.61
CA GLY A 294 6.50 12.61 4.12
C GLY A 294 5.58 11.93 5.14
N LEU A 295 6.04 10.89 5.85
CA LEU A 295 5.20 10.14 6.80
C LEU A 295 4.67 11.01 7.95
N LEU A 296 5.42 12.04 8.35
CA LEU A 296 5.09 12.92 9.48
C LEU A 296 4.00 13.95 9.16
N ARG A 297 3.59 14.08 7.89
CA ARG A 297 2.52 15.01 7.48
C ARG A 297 1.12 14.48 7.75
N ALA A 298 1.00 13.23 8.20
CA ALA A 298 -0.26 12.55 8.43
C ALA A 298 -0.47 12.22 9.91
N LYS A 299 -1.73 12.07 10.29
CA LYS A 299 -2.10 11.60 11.63
C LYS A 299 -2.17 10.07 11.69
N GLY A 300 -2.49 9.43 10.57
CA GLY A 300 -2.58 7.99 10.44
C GLY A 300 -1.82 7.46 9.23
N PHE A 301 -1.06 6.39 9.41
CA PHE A 301 -0.47 5.59 8.33
C PHE A 301 -1.22 4.26 8.21
N LEU A 302 -1.60 3.88 6.98
CA LEU A 302 -2.42 2.71 6.69
C LEU A 302 -1.63 1.73 5.79
N SER A 303 -1.45 0.51 6.27
CA SER A 303 -1.01 -0.65 5.48
C SER A 303 -2.22 -1.55 5.22
N VAL A 304 -2.48 -1.90 3.96
CA VAL A 304 -3.80 -2.41 3.54
C VAL A 304 -3.67 -3.65 2.68
N GLY A 305 -4.48 -4.67 2.97
CA GLY A 305 -4.52 -5.89 2.17
C GLY A 305 -3.30 -6.77 2.45
N HIS A 306 -2.44 -6.96 1.44
CA HIS A 306 -1.30 -7.88 1.48
C HIS A 306 0.02 -7.12 1.30
N ASP A 307 0.55 -6.61 2.42
CA ASP A 307 1.74 -5.75 2.45
C ASP A 307 2.95 -6.50 3.08
N GLU A 308 3.32 -7.62 2.45
CA GLU A 308 4.25 -8.63 2.99
C GLU A 308 5.73 -8.22 2.95
N TYR A 309 6.12 -7.44 1.94
CA TYR A 309 7.52 -7.17 1.61
C TYR A 309 7.92 -5.75 1.99
N TRP A 310 8.92 -5.63 2.85
CA TRP A 310 9.36 -4.36 3.42
C TRP A 310 10.88 -4.25 3.42
N SER A 311 11.41 -3.05 3.17
CA SER A 311 12.82 -2.77 3.44
C SER A 311 13.04 -2.48 4.93
N LEU A 312 14.28 -2.59 5.40
CA LEU A 312 14.63 -2.15 6.75
C LEU A 312 14.37 -0.65 6.93
N ASP A 313 14.71 0.18 5.95
CA ASP A 313 14.44 1.62 6.03
C ASP A 313 12.94 1.95 6.15
N MET A 314 12.06 1.26 5.40
CA MET A 314 10.61 1.44 5.56
C MET A 314 10.16 1.13 6.98
N TYR A 315 10.63 0.00 7.53
CA TYR A 315 10.33 -0.39 8.90
C TYR A 315 10.75 0.71 9.89
N ASP A 316 12.00 1.17 9.78
CA ASP A 316 12.56 2.19 10.67
C ASP A 316 11.86 3.55 10.52
N HIS A 317 11.50 3.94 9.30
CA HIS A 317 10.80 5.20 9.03
C HIS A 317 9.39 5.19 9.62
N VAL A 318 8.63 4.10 9.46
CA VAL A 318 7.28 3.99 10.03
C VAL A 318 7.35 3.86 11.56
N LEU A 319 8.35 3.17 12.10
CA LEU A 319 8.58 3.11 13.55
C LEU A 319 8.85 4.51 14.12
N LYS A 320 9.72 5.28 13.49
CA LYS A 320 10.01 6.68 13.88
C LYS A 320 8.79 7.59 13.74
N ALA A 321 8.00 7.41 12.68
CA ALA A 321 6.74 8.15 12.52
C ALA A 321 5.75 7.84 13.64
N ARG A 322 5.62 6.56 14.03
CA ARG A 322 4.84 6.16 15.21
C ARG A 322 5.34 6.84 16.48
N ASP A 323 6.64 6.83 16.71
CA ASP A 323 7.24 7.41 17.91
C ASP A 323 7.10 8.94 17.96
N ALA A 324 6.96 9.57 16.79
CA ALA A 324 6.64 10.98 16.62
C ALA A 324 5.13 11.32 16.69
N GLY A 325 4.26 10.32 16.91
CA GLY A 325 2.83 10.53 17.13
C GLY A 325 1.91 10.18 15.95
N VAL A 326 2.44 9.60 14.87
CA VAL A 326 1.59 9.09 13.78
C VAL A 326 0.95 7.77 14.22
N SER A 327 -0.37 7.68 14.18
CA SER A 327 -1.08 6.42 14.44
C SER A 327 -0.87 5.42 13.29
N LEU A 328 -0.81 4.12 13.56
CA LEU A 328 -0.64 3.09 12.55
C LEU A 328 -1.86 2.17 12.49
N ALA A 329 -2.31 1.79 11.29
CA ALA A 329 -3.33 0.75 11.12
C ALA A 329 -2.92 -0.25 10.04
N PHE A 330 -2.88 -1.53 10.44
CA PHE A 330 -2.58 -2.65 9.56
C PHE A 330 -3.89 -3.41 9.28
N PHE A 331 -4.52 -3.09 8.14
CA PHE A 331 -5.71 -3.77 7.63
C PHE A 331 -5.33 -4.95 6.74
N GLY A 332 -4.45 -5.80 7.28
CA GLY A 332 -3.82 -6.88 6.55
C GLY A 332 -3.46 -8.08 7.43
N GLY A 333 -2.96 -9.11 6.77
CA GLY A 333 -2.32 -10.28 7.35
C GLY A 333 -1.06 -10.57 6.56
N ASN A 334 -0.12 -11.30 7.17
CA ASN A 334 1.19 -11.53 6.58
C ASN A 334 1.97 -10.25 6.22
N SER A 335 1.62 -9.11 6.85
CA SER A 335 2.28 -7.83 6.64
C SER A 335 3.66 -7.83 7.30
N VAL A 336 4.61 -7.05 6.76
CA VAL A 336 5.95 -6.88 7.35
C VAL A 336 6.59 -8.24 7.68
N LEU A 337 6.56 -9.18 6.73
CA LEU A 337 7.13 -10.51 6.91
C LEU A 337 8.55 -10.58 6.35
N CYS A 338 8.71 -10.16 5.10
CA CYS A 338 9.91 -10.41 4.31
C CYS A 338 10.75 -9.14 4.20
N VAL A 339 12.05 -9.28 4.48
CA VAL A 339 13.03 -8.20 4.26
C VAL A 339 13.43 -8.16 2.78
N VAL A 340 13.27 -7.00 2.15
CA VAL A 340 13.65 -6.73 0.76
C VAL A 340 14.44 -5.43 0.63
N PRO A 341 15.72 -5.45 0.22
CA PRO A 341 16.41 -4.22 -0.16
C PRO A 341 15.81 -3.66 -1.46
N LEU A 342 15.77 -2.33 -1.56
CA LEU A 342 15.45 -1.62 -2.80
C LEU A 342 16.74 -1.39 -3.59
N MET A 343 16.89 -2.11 -4.70
CA MET A 343 18.08 -2.10 -5.56
C MET A 343 17.84 -1.31 -6.83
N ALA A 344 18.93 -0.90 -7.49
CA ALA A 344 18.85 -0.29 -8.81
C ALA A 344 18.57 -1.32 -9.92
N THR A 345 18.03 -0.86 -11.05
CA THR A 345 17.99 -1.65 -12.30
C THR A 345 19.39 -1.87 -12.88
N ALA A 346 19.51 -2.71 -13.91
CA ALA A 346 20.76 -2.85 -14.66
C ALA A 346 21.27 -1.52 -15.26
N ASN A 347 20.36 -0.57 -15.53
CA ASN A 347 20.70 0.77 -16.03
C ASN A 347 20.84 1.82 -14.91
N GLY A 348 20.89 1.41 -13.64
CA GLY A 348 21.16 2.29 -12.51
C GLY A 348 19.97 3.11 -12.01
N ILE A 349 18.73 2.81 -12.42
CA ILE A 349 17.55 3.49 -11.87
C ILE A 349 17.31 2.98 -10.44
N PRO A 350 17.42 3.81 -9.40
CA PRO A 350 17.36 3.37 -8.01
C PRO A 350 15.96 2.89 -7.62
N HIS A 351 15.91 1.98 -6.64
CA HIS A 351 14.67 1.51 -6.01
C HIS A 351 13.67 0.81 -6.93
N ARG A 352 14.15 0.23 -8.04
CA ARG A 352 13.29 -0.42 -9.03
C ARG A 352 13.33 -1.94 -8.99
N ASN A 353 14.24 -2.52 -8.20
CA ASN A 353 14.42 -3.95 -8.04
C ASN A 353 14.33 -4.39 -6.59
N ILE A 354 13.76 -5.57 -6.35
CA ILE A 354 13.72 -6.19 -5.03
C ILE A 354 13.97 -7.70 -5.10
N ARG A 355 14.48 -8.27 -4.01
CA ARG A 355 14.52 -9.71 -3.77
C ARG A 355 14.37 -9.98 -2.28
N ARG A 356 13.77 -11.10 -1.89
CA ARG A 356 13.67 -11.49 -0.48
C ARG A 356 15.04 -11.90 0.03
N GLU A 357 15.51 -11.25 1.08
CA GLU A 357 16.81 -11.52 1.71
C GLU A 357 16.69 -12.03 3.15
N GLY A 358 15.53 -11.90 3.77
CA GLY A 358 15.28 -12.47 5.09
C GLY A 358 13.91 -12.12 5.63
N TRP A 359 13.78 -11.97 6.95
CA TRP A 359 12.48 -11.89 7.62
C TRP A 359 12.49 -10.94 8.82
N PHE A 360 11.35 -10.30 9.08
CA PHE A 360 11.04 -9.57 10.32
C PHE A 360 10.41 -10.50 11.38
N LEU A 361 10.88 -11.75 11.43
CA LEU A 361 10.42 -12.77 12.37
C LEU A 361 11.58 -13.19 13.27
N PRO A 362 11.51 -12.90 14.58
CA PRO A 362 12.56 -13.30 15.50
C PRO A 362 12.57 -14.83 15.64
N PHE A 363 13.76 -15.38 15.94
CA PHE A 363 13.84 -16.73 16.46
C PHE A 363 13.31 -16.78 17.90
N PRO A 364 12.74 -17.92 18.35
CA PRO A 364 12.41 -18.09 19.76
C PRO A 364 13.63 -17.80 20.64
N GLU A 365 13.45 -17.06 21.73
CA GLU A 365 14.55 -16.58 22.58
C GLU A 365 15.44 -17.73 23.08
N ASN A 366 14.81 -18.84 23.48
CA ASN A 366 15.48 -20.03 24.03
C ASN A 366 15.96 -21.03 22.96
N LEU A 367 15.91 -20.68 21.67
CA LEU A 367 16.39 -21.58 20.61
C LEU A 367 17.93 -21.63 20.60
N PRO A 368 18.58 -22.81 20.72
CA PRO A 368 20.04 -22.90 20.70
C PRO A 368 20.65 -22.31 19.42
N GLU A 369 21.82 -21.67 19.51
CA GLU A 369 22.46 -21.00 18.38
C GLU A 369 22.72 -21.97 17.20
N ALA A 370 23.20 -23.18 17.49
CA ALA A 370 23.38 -24.21 16.47
C ALA A 370 22.05 -24.58 15.75
N ALA A 371 20.91 -24.51 16.44
CA ALA A 371 19.60 -24.74 15.84
C ALA A 371 19.15 -23.55 14.98
N LYS A 372 19.39 -22.30 15.42
CA LYS A 372 19.16 -21.09 14.61
C LYS A 372 19.96 -21.15 13.31
N GLN A 373 21.26 -21.40 13.40
CA GLN A 373 22.15 -21.55 12.25
C GLN A 373 21.69 -22.66 11.30
N ARG A 374 21.24 -23.80 11.84
CA ARG A 374 20.67 -24.89 11.02
C ARG A 374 19.38 -24.48 10.30
N LEU A 375 18.50 -23.74 10.96
CA LEU A 375 17.27 -23.24 10.32
C LEU A 375 17.57 -22.22 9.23
N LEU A 376 18.48 -21.28 9.49
CA LEU A 376 18.94 -20.31 8.49
C LEU A 376 19.51 -21.01 7.27
N LYS A 377 20.51 -21.89 7.45
CA LYS A 377 21.11 -22.66 6.34
C LYS A 377 20.10 -23.43 5.51
N LYS A 378 19.04 -23.96 6.14
CA LYS A 378 17.94 -24.66 5.43
C LYS A 378 17.10 -23.73 4.56
N SER A 379 17.01 -22.45 4.92
CA SER A 379 16.27 -21.44 4.17
C SER A 379 17.13 -20.74 3.10
N LEU A 380 18.44 -20.99 3.04
CA LEU A 380 19.32 -20.36 2.07
C LEU A 380 19.27 -21.06 0.69
N ASN A 381 19.12 -20.26 -0.37
CA ASN A 381 19.38 -20.67 -1.76
C ASN A 381 20.87 -20.54 -2.09
N ASP A 382 21.55 -19.54 -1.53
CA ASP A 382 23.00 -19.41 -1.58
C ASP A 382 23.60 -19.61 -0.18
N GLN A 383 24.39 -20.66 0.00
CA GLN A 383 25.00 -21.01 1.30
C GLN A 383 26.07 -20.01 1.77
N LYS A 384 26.51 -19.09 0.90
CA LYS A 384 27.41 -17.98 1.26
C LYS A 384 26.65 -16.72 1.67
N PHE A 385 25.34 -16.67 1.43
CA PHE A 385 24.53 -15.51 1.74
C PHE A 385 24.20 -15.45 3.23
N GLU A 386 24.31 -14.26 3.81
CA GLU A 386 23.87 -13.99 5.18
C GLU A 386 22.44 -13.45 5.14
N ALA A 387 21.50 -14.21 5.71
CA ALA A 387 20.10 -13.80 5.73
C ALA A 387 19.91 -12.51 6.54
N ASN A 388 19.18 -11.55 5.98
CA ASN A 388 18.93 -10.28 6.62
C ASN A 388 17.74 -10.40 7.60
N MET A 389 18.06 -10.53 8.89
CA MET A 389 17.05 -10.60 9.95
C MET A 389 16.69 -9.20 10.43
N GLY A 390 15.50 -8.73 10.06
CA GLY A 390 14.97 -7.45 10.53
C GLY A 390 14.48 -7.52 11.99
N PRO A 391 14.13 -6.36 12.58
CA PRO A 391 13.47 -6.32 13.88
C PRO A 391 12.16 -7.13 13.87
N ASP A 392 11.66 -7.48 15.05
CA ASP A 392 10.39 -8.20 15.17
C ASP A 392 9.23 -7.34 14.65
N GLY A 393 8.53 -7.79 13.60
CA GLY A 393 7.37 -7.10 13.02
C GLY A 393 6.27 -6.76 14.03
N ALA A 394 6.15 -7.53 15.12
CA ALA A 394 5.17 -7.23 16.17
C ALA A 394 5.52 -5.98 16.98
N LEU A 395 6.78 -5.51 17.00
CA LEU A 395 7.13 -4.22 17.61
C LEU A 395 6.51 -3.05 16.87
N LEU A 396 6.30 -3.19 15.55
CA LEU A 396 5.66 -2.16 14.74
C LEU A 396 4.14 -2.32 14.76
N MET A 397 3.64 -3.53 14.55
CA MET A 397 2.21 -3.80 14.32
C MET A 397 1.44 -4.34 15.52
N GLY A 398 2.09 -4.60 16.65
CA GLY A 398 1.48 -5.20 17.84
C GLY A 398 1.26 -6.72 17.78
N GLY A 399 1.25 -7.28 16.58
CA GLY A 399 1.20 -8.72 16.33
C GLY A 399 1.87 -9.06 15.01
N ARG A 400 2.23 -10.32 14.81
CA ARG A 400 2.93 -10.80 13.60
C ARG A 400 2.37 -12.13 13.12
N LEU A 401 2.87 -12.59 11.98
CA LEU A 401 2.61 -13.94 11.49
C LEU A 401 2.99 -14.96 12.58
N ASP A 402 2.04 -15.82 12.90
CA ASP A 402 2.27 -16.90 13.85
C ASP A 402 2.84 -18.14 13.14
N ARG A 403 3.95 -18.65 13.67
CA ARG A 403 4.58 -19.90 13.20
C ARG A 403 4.11 -21.11 14.00
N GLU A 404 3.37 -20.89 15.09
CA GLU A 404 2.74 -21.95 15.85
C GLU A 404 1.52 -22.51 15.08
N GLY A 405 1.24 -23.78 15.31
CA GLY A 405 0.21 -24.52 14.56
C GLY A 405 0.66 -25.02 13.18
N SER A 406 -0.27 -25.68 12.48
CA SER A 406 -0.01 -26.31 11.19
C SER A 406 -0.19 -25.37 9.99
N GLY A 407 -0.81 -24.20 10.21
CA GLY A 407 -1.20 -23.25 9.16
C GLY A 407 -0.12 -22.28 8.74
N ARG A 408 0.87 -21.99 9.61
CA ARG A 408 1.97 -21.05 9.35
C ARG A 408 1.47 -19.69 8.83
N GLY A 409 0.48 -19.11 9.51
CA GLY A 409 -0.17 -17.86 9.11
C GLY A 409 -1.18 -17.97 7.95
N ILE A 410 -1.38 -19.15 7.35
CA ILE A 410 -2.38 -19.38 6.29
C ILE A 410 -3.64 -20.02 6.89
N GLY A 411 -4.80 -19.49 6.54
CA GLY A 411 -6.10 -19.99 6.98
C GLY A 411 -7.20 -18.96 6.80
N ALA A 412 -8.45 -19.38 6.94
CA ALA A 412 -9.60 -18.49 6.88
C ALA A 412 -10.63 -18.86 7.95
N GLY A 413 -11.55 -17.95 8.25
CA GLY A 413 -12.56 -18.14 9.29
C GLY A 413 -13.34 -16.86 9.58
N ASP A 414 -13.85 -16.77 10.80
CA ASP A 414 -14.65 -15.64 11.26
C ASP A 414 -13.83 -14.72 12.17
N TRP A 415 -14.04 -13.41 12.03
CA TRP A 415 -13.38 -12.41 12.88
C TRP A 415 -14.26 -12.12 14.10
N THR A 416 -13.78 -12.39 15.32
CA THR A 416 -14.62 -12.58 16.52
C THR A 416 -14.21 -11.65 17.65
N CYS A 417 -15.17 -10.86 18.13
CA CYS A 417 -14.95 -9.86 19.19
C CYS A 417 -14.49 -10.52 20.50
N ALA A 418 -13.39 -10.03 21.06
CA ALA A 418 -12.82 -10.50 22.33
C ALA A 418 -13.10 -9.55 23.50
N MET A 419 -13.20 -8.24 23.21
CA MET A 419 -13.26 -7.16 24.19
C MET A 419 -14.33 -6.10 23.80
N PRO A 420 -15.64 -6.43 23.90
CA PRO A 420 -16.73 -5.56 23.44
C PRO A 420 -16.84 -4.21 24.16
N GLU A 421 -16.28 -4.09 25.37
CA GLU A 421 -16.21 -2.87 26.16
C GLU A 421 -15.16 -1.87 25.65
N HIS A 422 -14.22 -2.31 24.81
CA HIS A 422 -13.20 -1.45 24.24
C HIS A 422 -13.85 -0.42 23.30
N TRP A 423 -13.34 0.82 23.30
CA TRP A 423 -13.89 1.94 22.51
C TRP A 423 -14.02 1.63 21.01
N LEU A 424 -13.17 0.72 20.51
CA LEU A 424 -13.18 0.24 19.14
C LEU A 424 -14.55 -0.34 18.72
N PHE A 425 -15.29 -0.94 19.65
CA PHE A 425 -16.59 -1.57 19.41
C PHE A 425 -17.80 -0.66 19.71
N ALA A 426 -17.58 0.60 20.08
CA ALA A 426 -18.67 1.53 20.37
C ALA A 426 -19.66 1.62 19.19
N GLY A 427 -20.96 1.48 19.48
CA GLY A 427 -22.01 1.53 18.46
C GLY A 427 -22.10 0.32 17.52
N THR A 428 -21.26 -0.71 17.69
CA THR A 428 -21.36 -1.95 16.88
C THR A 428 -22.43 -2.91 17.38
N GLY A 429 -22.77 -2.83 18.68
CA GLY A 429 -23.63 -3.80 19.36
C GLY A 429 -23.01 -5.19 19.56
N MET A 430 -21.75 -5.39 19.17
CA MET A 430 -21.06 -6.67 19.31
C MET A 430 -20.86 -7.04 20.77
N LYS A 431 -21.06 -8.31 21.09
CA LYS A 431 -20.74 -8.94 22.37
C LYS A 431 -19.50 -9.81 22.21
N LYS A 432 -18.89 -10.17 23.33
CA LYS A 432 -17.79 -11.13 23.35
C LYS A 432 -18.26 -12.45 22.73
N GLY A 433 -17.53 -12.92 21.73
CA GLY A 433 -17.87 -14.13 20.97
C GLY A 433 -18.74 -13.88 19.72
N ASP A 434 -19.25 -12.67 19.50
CA ASP A 434 -19.91 -12.34 18.23
C ASP A 434 -18.89 -12.26 17.10
N SER A 435 -19.22 -12.86 15.96
CA SER A 435 -18.32 -12.94 14.81
C SER A 435 -18.86 -12.23 13.57
N VAL A 436 -17.94 -11.69 12.78
CA VAL A 436 -18.14 -11.33 11.37
C VAL A 436 -17.71 -12.51 10.52
N LYS A 437 -18.69 -13.15 9.88
CA LYS A 437 -18.48 -14.39 9.14
C LYS A 437 -17.57 -14.19 7.94
N GLY A 438 -16.58 -15.06 7.79
CA GLY A 438 -15.68 -15.08 6.64
C GLY A 438 -14.81 -13.83 6.51
N LEU A 439 -14.63 -13.03 7.56
CA LEU A 439 -13.76 -11.84 7.53
C LEU A 439 -12.29 -12.18 7.75
N LEU A 440 -11.97 -13.31 8.39
CA LEU A 440 -10.60 -13.77 8.52
C LEU A 440 -10.18 -14.52 7.25
N GLY A 441 -9.14 -14.03 6.59
CA GLY A 441 -8.41 -14.77 5.59
C GLY A 441 -7.59 -13.91 4.63
N TRP A 442 -6.92 -14.53 3.65
CA TRP A 442 -6.54 -15.96 3.71
C TRP A 442 -5.25 -16.16 4.53
N GLU A 443 -4.65 -15.07 4.97
CA GLU A 443 -3.53 -15.05 5.90
C GLU A 443 -3.85 -14.11 7.05
N TRP A 444 -3.21 -14.37 8.19
CA TRP A 444 -3.56 -13.78 9.46
C TRP A 444 -2.34 -13.61 10.37
N HIS A 445 -2.47 -12.68 11.32
CA HIS A 445 -1.51 -12.50 12.42
C HIS A 445 -2.05 -13.17 13.69
N GLY A 446 -1.19 -13.74 14.52
CA GLY A 446 -1.64 -14.46 15.73
C GLY A 446 -0.65 -14.52 16.88
N ALA A 447 0.57 -14.01 16.71
CA ALA A 447 1.56 -13.92 17.77
C ALA A 447 1.65 -12.45 18.26
N PRO A 448 0.80 -12.02 19.20
CA PRO A 448 0.81 -10.66 19.72
C PRO A 448 2.03 -10.43 20.62
N ARG A 449 2.49 -9.18 20.69
CA ARG A 449 3.57 -8.77 21.58
C ARG A 449 2.99 -8.14 22.85
N MET A 450 2.78 -8.97 23.87
CA MET A 450 2.01 -8.62 25.07
C MET A 450 2.69 -7.62 26.01
N ASP A 451 3.99 -7.40 25.86
CA ASP A 451 4.79 -6.44 26.64
C ASP A 451 4.73 -5.00 26.10
N LEU A 452 3.97 -4.75 25.02
CA LEU A 452 3.77 -3.40 24.48
C LEU A 452 2.81 -2.56 25.36
N PRO A 453 3.02 -1.23 25.46
CA PRO A 453 2.16 -0.34 26.26
C PRO A 453 0.70 -0.38 25.81
N GLY A 454 -0.22 -0.52 26.76
CA GLY A 454 -1.66 -0.49 26.46
C GLY A 454 -2.15 -1.64 25.57
N MET A 455 -1.37 -2.72 25.42
CA MET A 455 -1.70 -3.83 24.53
C MET A 455 -3.01 -4.52 24.91
N ASN A 456 -3.94 -4.57 23.96
CA ASN A 456 -5.23 -5.24 24.05
C ASN A 456 -5.43 -6.18 22.85
N VAL A 457 -5.84 -7.42 23.13
CA VAL A 457 -6.37 -8.33 22.12
C VAL A 457 -7.86 -8.04 21.96
N VAL A 458 -8.22 -7.32 20.90
CA VAL A 458 -9.60 -6.84 20.66
C VAL A 458 -10.46 -7.86 19.94
N ALA A 459 -9.84 -8.75 19.17
CA ALA A 459 -10.50 -9.90 18.54
C ALA A 459 -9.56 -11.09 18.42
N GLU A 460 -10.12 -12.29 18.48
CA GLU A 460 -9.36 -13.53 18.38
C GLU A 460 -10.26 -14.69 17.96
N GLY A 461 -9.68 -15.71 17.37
CA GLY A 461 -10.42 -16.90 16.99
C GLY A 461 -9.58 -17.92 16.25
N ASP A 462 -10.22 -18.99 15.82
CA ASP A 462 -9.55 -20.09 15.13
C ASP A 462 -9.42 -19.79 13.64
N ALA A 463 -8.22 -20.05 13.10
CA ALA A 463 -7.98 -20.07 11.68
C ALA A 463 -8.12 -21.50 11.13
N LEU A 464 -8.85 -21.65 10.03
CA LEU A 464 -9.22 -22.95 9.47
C LEU A 464 -8.67 -23.16 8.05
N ILE A 465 -8.32 -24.41 7.74
CA ILE A 465 -8.16 -24.90 6.37
C ILE A 465 -9.14 -26.03 6.12
N ASN A 466 -10.14 -25.77 5.27
CA ASN A 466 -11.19 -26.72 4.92
C ASN A 466 -11.86 -27.33 6.17
N GLY A 467 -12.21 -26.46 7.13
CA GLY A 467 -12.86 -26.83 8.40
C GLY A 467 -11.92 -27.38 9.48
N ARG A 468 -10.63 -27.61 9.18
CA ARG A 468 -9.65 -28.07 10.18
C ARG A 468 -8.94 -26.87 10.79
N LYS A 469 -8.86 -26.82 12.13
CA LYS A 469 -8.08 -25.80 12.83
C LYS A 469 -6.60 -25.93 12.51
N VAL A 470 -5.98 -24.80 12.15
CA VAL A 470 -4.56 -24.74 11.79
C VAL A 470 -3.76 -23.71 12.60
N GLY A 471 -4.44 -22.83 13.33
CA GLY A 471 -3.83 -21.82 14.20
C GLY A 471 -4.90 -20.96 14.88
N ARG A 472 -4.46 -19.94 15.63
CA ARG A 472 -5.31 -18.93 16.27
C ARG A 472 -4.82 -17.55 15.83
N TYR A 473 -5.71 -16.69 15.34
CA TYR A 473 -5.36 -15.32 15.02
C TYR A 473 -5.70 -14.39 16.20
N THR A 474 -5.06 -13.23 16.23
CA THR A 474 -5.28 -12.18 17.24
C THR A 474 -5.18 -10.81 16.58
N ALA A 475 -6.27 -10.04 16.61
CA ALA A 475 -6.26 -8.63 16.27
C ALA A 475 -5.95 -7.80 17.53
N THR A 476 -5.10 -6.79 17.39
CA THR A 476 -4.54 -6.05 18.53
C THR A 476 -4.70 -4.54 18.40
N VAL A 477 -4.72 -3.88 19.55
CA VAL A 477 -4.55 -2.43 19.71
C VAL A 477 -3.48 -2.19 20.76
N TYR A 478 -2.54 -1.28 20.54
CA TYR A 478 -1.62 -0.81 21.57
C TYR A 478 -1.38 0.70 21.45
N ASP A 479 -0.86 1.30 22.52
CA ASP A 479 -0.58 2.73 22.60
C ASP A 479 0.85 3.03 22.14
N GLY A 480 0.98 3.97 21.19
CA GLY A 480 2.25 4.54 20.77
C GLY A 480 2.79 5.55 21.80
N PRO A 481 4.08 5.94 21.69
CA PRO A 481 4.74 6.76 22.70
C PRO A 481 4.13 8.14 22.97
N GLN A 482 3.40 8.70 22.01
CA GLN A 482 2.73 10.01 22.15
C GLN A 482 1.22 9.87 22.42
N GLY A 483 0.74 8.68 22.80
CA GLY A 483 -0.69 8.39 22.94
C GLY A 483 -1.42 8.18 21.61
N ASN A 484 -0.68 8.13 20.49
CA ASN A 484 -1.17 7.68 19.19
C ASN A 484 -1.52 6.19 19.23
N ILE A 485 -2.32 5.71 18.28
CA ILE A 485 -2.85 4.34 18.30
C ILE A 485 -2.16 3.47 17.27
N VAL A 486 -1.89 2.21 17.62
CA VAL A 486 -1.54 1.19 16.65
C VAL A 486 -2.56 0.06 16.65
N PHE A 487 -3.18 -0.20 15.50
CA PHE A 487 -4.16 -1.25 15.30
C PHE A 487 -3.69 -2.29 14.27
N ASN A 488 -3.98 -3.56 14.53
CA ASN A 488 -3.76 -4.66 13.60
C ASN A 488 -5.03 -5.50 13.49
N ALA A 489 -5.63 -5.50 12.30
CA ALA A 489 -6.83 -6.25 11.99
C ALA A 489 -6.61 -7.77 11.93
N ALA A 490 -5.36 -8.19 11.73
CA ALA A 490 -4.92 -9.58 11.60
C ALA A 490 -5.56 -10.36 10.44
N THR A 491 -5.93 -9.67 9.35
CA THR A 491 -6.49 -10.32 8.16
C THR A 491 -6.34 -9.50 6.87
N ILE A 492 -5.95 -10.16 5.78
CA ILE A 492 -5.94 -9.57 4.42
C ILE A 492 -7.35 -9.12 3.98
N TRP A 493 -8.40 -9.83 4.41
CA TRP A 493 -9.77 -9.60 3.93
C TRP A 493 -10.52 -8.46 4.63
N TRP A 494 -9.86 -7.65 5.46
CA TRP A 494 -10.51 -6.54 6.16
C TRP A 494 -11.20 -5.57 5.18
N ALA A 495 -10.49 -5.16 4.13
CA ALA A 495 -11.01 -4.24 3.11
C ALA A 495 -12.25 -4.80 2.38
N ASN A 496 -12.32 -6.13 2.18
CA ASN A 496 -13.49 -6.78 1.58
C ASN A 496 -14.73 -6.72 2.50
N GLY A 497 -14.51 -6.64 3.82
CA GLY A 497 -15.55 -6.39 4.83
C GLY A 497 -16.02 -4.93 4.90
N ILE A 498 -15.32 -4.01 4.23
CA ILE A 498 -15.59 -2.57 4.28
C ILE A 498 -16.49 -2.10 3.13
N ALA A 499 -16.17 -2.47 1.89
CA ALA A 499 -16.97 -2.09 0.72
C ALA A 499 -16.81 -3.09 -0.44
N SER A 500 -17.69 -2.96 -1.43
CA SER A 500 -17.63 -3.73 -2.69
C SER A 500 -17.76 -2.77 -3.87
N PRO A 501 -16.67 -2.12 -4.31
CA PRO A 501 -16.70 -1.20 -5.44
C PRO A 501 -17.09 -1.92 -6.76
N PRO A 502 -17.45 -1.17 -7.82
CA PRO A 502 -17.79 -1.79 -9.11
C PRO A 502 -16.69 -2.73 -9.61
N GLY A 503 -17.08 -3.89 -10.12
CA GLY A 503 -16.15 -4.91 -10.61
C GLY A 503 -15.46 -5.73 -9.52
N HIS A 504 -15.62 -5.39 -8.23
CA HIS A 504 -15.06 -6.18 -7.13
C HIS A 504 -15.68 -7.57 -7.04
N MET A 505 -14.91 -8.53 -6.55
CA MET A 505 -15.38 -9.87 -6.22
C MET A 505 -14.77 -10.34 -4.92
N ASN A 506 -15.61 -10.81 -4.01
CA ASN A 506 -15.16 -11.30 -2.71
C ASN A 506 -14.26 -12.52 -2.87
N PRO A 507 -13.17 -12.59 -2.08
CA PRO A 507 -12.29 -13.75 -2.08
C PRO A 507 -12.98 -14.99 -1.49
N ARG A 508 -12.49 -16.16 -1.93
CA ARG A 508 -12.84 -17.45 -1.34
C ARG A 508 -11.62 -18.35 -1.30
N ARG A 509 -11.29 -18.88 -0.13
CA ARG A 509 -10.18 -19.82 0.05
C ARG A 509 -10.45 -20.71 1.27
N HIS A 510 -9.81 -21.89 1.31
CA HIS A 510 -9.81 -22.75 2.50
C HIS A 510 -11.19 -23.16 3.02
N GLY A 511 -12.18 -23.27 2.12
CA GLY A 511 -13.56 -23.60 2.47
C GLY A 511 -14.41 -22.41 2.95
N VAL A 512 -13.83 -21.21 3.06
CA VAL A 512 -14.49 -19.99 3.53
C VAL A 512 -14.61 -18.98 2.40
N ALA A 513 -15.75 -18.31 2.30
CA ALA A 513 -16.00 -17.20 1.39
C ALA A 513 -16.23 -15.93 2.20
N GLN A 514 -15.64 -14.83 1.77
CA GLN A 514 -15.87 -13.52 2.37
C GLN A 514 -17.29 -13.02 1.99
N GLN A 515 -18.02 -12.46 2.96
CA GLN A 515 -19.46 -12.20 2.87
C GLN A 515 -19.85 -10.82 2.34
N GLY A 516 -18.88 -9.99 1.94
CA GLY A 516 -19.05 -8.61 1.50
C GLY A 516 -19.01 -7.62 2.65
N PRO A 517 -19.51 -6.39 2.43
CA PRO A 517 -19.51 -5.32 3.42
C PRO A 517 -20.35 -5.65 4.65
N ASP A 518 -19.84 -5.34 5.84
CA ASP A 518 -20.52 -5.52 7.12
C ASP A 518 -20.50 -4.20 7.91
N GLU A 519 -21.66 -3.76 8.41
CA GLU A 519 -21.80 -2.49 9.13
C GLU A 519 -20.97 -2.43 10.41
N ARG A 520 -20.73 -3.58 11.07
CA ARG A 520 -19.90 -3.65 12.27
C ARG A 520 -18.44 -3.39 11.93
N VAL A 521 -17.95 -3.93 10.83
CA VAL A 521 -16.57 -3.67 10.33
C VAL A 521 -16.40 -2.21 9.96
N GLN A 522 -17.39 -1.63 9.27
CA GLN A 522 -17.39 -0.19 8.97
C GLN A 522 -17.39 0.67 10.24
N GLN A 523 -18.20 0.31 11.24
CA GLN A 523 -18.28 1.07 12.49
C GLN A 523 -16.99 0.95 13.31
N ILE A 524 -16.37 -0.24 13.38
CA ILE A 524 -15.06 -0.45 13.98
C ILE A 524 -14.01 0.45 13.32
N THR A 525 -13.95 0.48 11.99
CA THR A 525 -13.02 1.34 11.26
C THR A 525 -13.31 2.83 11.45
N ARG A 526 -14.59 3.25 11.53
CA ARG A 526 -14.94 4.65 11.88
C ARG A 526 -14.43 5.03 13.26
N ASN A 527 -14.65 4.18 14.27
CA ASN A 527 -14.19 4.44 15.63
C ASN A 527 -12.66 4.56 15.68
N LEU A 528 -11.95 3.65 15.00
CA LEU A 528 -10.49 3.69 14.87
C LEU A 528 -10.04 5.00 14.22
N PHE A 529 -10.58 5.34 13.06
CA PHE A 529 -10.18 6.55 12.33
C PHE A 529 -10.48 7.82 13.13
N GLN A 530 -11.62 7.89 13.80
CA GLN A 530 -11.93 9.01 14.70
C GLN A 530 -10.89 9.15 15.81
N ARG A 531 -10.44 8.03 16.40
CA ARG A 531 -9.43 8.02 17.45
C ARG A 531 -8.02 8.36 16.95
N MET A 532 -7.68 7.97 15.71
CA MET A 532 -6.37 8.27 15.11
C MET A 532 -6.21 9.75 14.76
N ILE A 533 -7.30 10.47 14.48
CA ILE A 533 -7.25 11.87 14.01
C ILE A 533 -7.63 12.91 15.08
N SER A 534 -8.16 12.45 16.22
CA SER A 534 -8.46 13.24 17.41
C SER A 534 -7.19 13.54 18.18
#